data_AF-A0A2V8ELF4-F1
#
_entry.id   AF-A0A2V8ELF4-F1
#
_cell.length_a   1.000
_cell.length_b   1.000
_cell.length_c   1.000
_cell.angle_alpha   90.00
_cell.angle_beta   90.00
_cell.angle_gamma   90.00
#
_symmetry.space_group_name_H-M   'P 1'
#
loop_
_entity.id
_entity.type
_entity.pdbx_description
1 polymer ?
#
loop_
_entity_poly.entity_id
_entity_poly.type
_entity_poly.pdbx_seq_one_letter_code
_entity_poly.pdbx_strand_id
1 'polypeptide(L)'
;MPIYPGAQFIASYDAGRGQRYYIFGSAGSFVELVTYYRTILKQKGELVYDVPATHEFDVGRYREETMAFPPGVTIKDFQSDVSQGYPNPKPGGQPARFPTIIQIVPVTERP
;
A
#
# COMPACT_ATOMS: atom_id res chain seq x y z
N MET A 1 -7.89 -2.22 -8.85
CA MET A 1 -6.50 -2.12 -8.37
C MET A 1 -6.00 -3.51 -8.00
N PRO A 2 -4.88 -3.96 -8.56
CA PRO A 2 -4.33 -5.29 -8.26
C PRO A 2 -3.79 -5.36 -6.83
N ILE A 3 -4.16 -6.41 -6.10
CA ILE A 3 -3.64 -6.73 -4.77
C ILE A 3 -2.43 -7.66 -4.96
N TYR A 4 -1.34 -7.43 -4.22
CA TYR A 4 -0.17 -8.30 -4.26
C TYR A 4 -0.54 -9.74 -3.83
N PRO A 5 -0.11 -10.79 -4.57
CA PRO A 5 -0.42 -12.17 -4.22
C PRO A 5 0.05 -12.53 -2.81
N GLY A 6 -0.85 -13.12 -2.01
CA GLY A 6 -0.55 -13.50 -0.63
C GLY A 6 -0.58 -12.34 0.38
N ALA A 7 -0.86 -11.10 -0.04
CA ALA A 7 -1.08 -10.01 0.90
C ALA A 7 -2.36 -10.24 1.72
N GLN A 8 -2.29 -9.91 3.01
CA GLN A 8 -3.38 -10.10 3.96
C GLN A 8 -4.05 -8.77 4.27
N PHE A 9 -5.37 -8.72 4.19
CA PHE A 9 -6.13 -7.54 4.60
C PHE A 9 -5.95 -7.27 6.10
N ILE A 10 -5.61 -6.02 6.43
CA ILE A 10 -5.42 -5.56 7.81
C ILE A 10 -6.63 -4.71 8.24
N ALA A 11 -6.92 -3.65 7.47
CA ALA A 11 -7.94 -2.68 7.82
C ALA A 11 -8.37 -1.87 6.60
N SER A 12 -9.52 -1.19 6.73
CA SER A 12 -9.95 -0.14 5.80
C SER A 12 -10.35 1.09 6.59
N TYR A 13 -10.11 2.26 6.02
CA TYR A 13 -10.44 3.53 6.65
C TYR A 13 -11.22 4.41 5.67
N ASP A 14 -12.14 5.20 6.22
CA ASP A 14 -12.79 6.28 5.49
C ASP A 14 -11.82 7.46 5.41
N ALA A 15 -11.49 7.88 4.20
CA ALA A 15 -10.60 9.01 3.91
C ALA A 15 -11.38 10.35 3.83
N GLY A 16 -12.70 10.31 4.03
CA GLY A 16 -13.61 11.42 3.78
C GLY A 16 -14.04 11.49 2.31
N ARG A 17 -15.07 12.31 2.05
CA ARG A 17 -15.58 12.59 0.69
C ARG A 17 -16.02 11.34 -0.10
N GLY A 18 -16.41 10.28 0.60
CA GLY A 18 -16.79 8.99 0.00
C GLY A 18 -15.61 8.18 -0.52
N GLN A 19 -14.37 8.59 -0.23
CA GLN A 19 -13.16 7.85 -0.55
C GLN A 19 -12.79 6.92 0.61
N ARG A 20 -12.43 5.68 0.31
CA ARG A 20 -11.89 4.73 1.28
C ARG A 20 -10.53 4.25 0.82
N TYR A 21 -9.64 3.95 1.76
CA TYR A 21 -8.39 3.27 1.49
C TYR A 21 -8.28 1.99 2.31
N TYR A 22 -7.46 1.07 1.81
CA TYR A 22 -7.34 -0.29 2.31
C TYR A 22 -5.88 -0.58 2.62
N ILE A 23 -5.63 -1.20 3.75
CA ILE A 23 -4.30 -1.57 4.23
C ILE A 23 -4.15 -3.09 4.17
N PHE A 24 -3.05 -3.54 3.58
CA PHE A 24 -2.67 -4.93 3.49
C PHE A 24 -1.25 -5.12 4.00
N GLY A 25 -1.01 -6.23 4.71
CA GLY A 25 0.33 -6.69 5.08
C GLY A 25 0.85 -7.72 4.09
N SER A 26 2.13 -7.65 3.75
CA SER A 26 2.79 -8.64 2.89
C SER A 26 4.03 -9.21 3.55
N ALA A 27 4.31 -10.49 3.26
CA ALA A 27 5.57 -11.14 3.62
C ALA A 27 6.71 -10.84 2.63
N GLY A 28 6.39 -10.22 1.48
CA GLY A 28 7.39 -9.84 0.47
C GLY A 28 8.20 -8.62 0.89
N SER A 29 9.41 -8.52 0.36
CA SER A 29 10.30 -7.37 0.59
C SER A 29 9.84 -6.10 -0.15
N PHE A 30 10.31 -4.93 0.29
CA PHE A 30 9.99 -3.65 -0.35
C PHE A 30 10.33 -3.65 -1.85
N VAL A 31 11.51 -4.14 -2.21
CA VAL A 31 11.99 -4.19 -3.60
C VAL A 31 11.14 -5.11 -4.47
N GLU A 32 10.73 -6.27 -3.96
CA GLU A 32 9.85 -7.20 -4.68
C GLU A 32 8.49 -6.57 -4.96
N LEU A 33 7.88 -5.91 -3.95
CA LEU A 33 6.59 -5.26 -4.11
C LEU A 33 6.66 -4.08 -5.09
N VAL A 34 7.70 -3.25 -5.01
CA VAL A 34 7.93 -2.14 -5.96
C VAL A 34 8.07 -2.70 -7.38
N THR A 35 8.85 -3.77 -7.56
CA THR A 35 9.06 -4.41 -8.87
C THR A 35 7.76 -4.99 -9.43
N TYR A 36 6.96 -5.64 -8.59
CA TYR A 36 5.64 -6.15 -8.95
C TYR A 36 4.72 -5.02 -9.43
N TYR A 37 4.55 -3.96 -8.63
CA TYR A 37 3.65 -2.86 -8.99
C TYR A 37 4.14 -2.08 -10.21
N ARG A 38 5.44 -1.91 -10.39
CA ARG A 38 6.01 -1.35 -11.62
C ARG A 38 5.59 -2.12 -12.87
N THR A 39 5.65 -3.45 -12.78
CA THR A 39 5.35 -4.35 -13.90
C THR A 39 3.86 -4.29 -14.26
N ILE A 40 2.98 -4.44 -13.27
CA ILE A 40 1.53 -4.55 -13.53
C ILE A 40 0.88 -3.21 -13.84
N LEU A 41 1.35 -2.12 -13.22
CA LEU A 41 0.83 -0.77 -13.45
C LEU A 41 1.50 -0.08 -14.64
N LYS A 42 2.57 -0.68 -15.18
CA LYS A 42 3.34 -0.17 -16.32
C LYS A 42 3.86 1.26 -16.10
N GLN A 43 4.23 1.58 -14.86
CA GLN A 43 4.78 2.88 -14.48
C GLN A 43 5.86 2.71 -13.41
N LYS A 44 6.80 3.65 -13.34
CA LYS A 44 7.94 3.56 -12.40
C LYS A 44 7.55 3.87 -10.96
N GLY A 45 6.47 4.63 -10.76
CA GLY A 45 6.13 5.26 -9.48
C GLY A 45 7.25 6.20 -9.00
N GLU A 46 7.17 6.61 -7.74
CA GLU A 46 8.12 7.50 -7.09
C GLU A 46 8.49 7.00 -5.70
N LEU A 47 9.78 7.09 -5.34
CA LEU A 47 10.22 6.90 -3.97
C LEU A 47 10.06 8.26 -3.26
N VAL A 48 9.08 8.36 -2.36
CA VAL A 48 8.71 9.63 -1.70
C VAL A 48 9.39 9.81 -0.34
N TYR A 49 9.88 8.73 0.26
CA TYR A 49 10.71 8.75 1.47
C TYR A 49 11.78 7.66 1.40
N ASP A 50 12.99 7.97 1.86
CA ASP A 50 14.09 7.00 1.95
C ASP A 50 14.02 6.15 3.24
N VAL A 51 13.63 6.75 4.37
CA VAL A 51 13.59 6.07 5.68
C VAL A 51 12.35 6.49 6.49
N PRO A 52 11.39 5.58 6.74
CA PRO A 52 11.26 4.27 6.08
C PRO A 52 11.01 4.43 4.58
N ALA A 53 11.57 3.53 3.78
CA ALA A 53 11.40 3.55 2.34
C ALA A 53 9.90 3.50 1.98
N THR A 54 9.43 4.49 1.23
CA THR A 54 8.02 4.60 0.82
C THR A 54 7.94 4.88 -0.66
N HIS A 55 7.26 3.99 -1.41
CA HIS A 55 7.10 4.10 -2.86
C HIS A 55 5.63 4.27 -3.23
N GLU A 56 5.32 5.23 -4.10
CA GLU A 56 3.96 5.56 -4.51
C GLU A 56 3.75 5.36 -6.01
N PHE A 57 2.56 4.89 -6.37
CA PHE A 57 2.11 4.71 -7.74
C PHE A 57 0.72 5.35 -7.89
N ASP A 58 0.67 6.51 -8.51
CA ASP A 58 -0.59 7.19 -8.82
C ASP A 58 -1.15 6.65 -10.14
N VAL A 59 -2.38 6.14 -10.11
CA VAL A 59 -2.98 5.41 -11.25
C VAL A 59 -4.23 6.09 -11.81
N GLY A 60 -4.62 7.25 -11.28
CA GLY A 60 -5.84 7.94 -11.67
C GLY A 60 -5.74 9.45 -11.48
N ARG A 61 -6.72 10.17 -12.03
CA ARG A 61 -6.78 11.63 -11.89
C ARG A 61 -7.14 12.00 -10.45
N TYR A 62 -6.22 12.64 -9.76
CA TYR A 62 -6.50 13.29 -8.48
C TYR A 62 -7.41 14.51 -8.69
N ARG A 63 -8.41 14.65 -7.83
CA ARG A 63 -9.34 15.79 -7.81
C ARG A 63 -9.34 16.36 -6.40
N GLU A 64 -8.54 17.39 -6.19
CA GLU A 64 -8.26 17.96 -4.88
C GLU A 64 -9.52 18.42 -4.14
N GLU A 65 -10.58 18.80 -4.86
CA GLU A 65 -11.85 19.24 -4.26
C GLU A 65 -12.67 18.06 -3.70
N THR A 66 -12.50 16.87 -4.27
CA THR A 66 -13.36 15.69 -4.00
C THR A 66 -12.63 14.49 -3.41
N MET A 67 -11.30 14.49 -3.39
CA MET A 67 -10.47 13.37 -2.92
C MET A 67 -9.53 13.82 -1.80
N ALA A 68 -9.27 12.95 -0.84
CA ALA A 68 -8.24 13.19 0.18
C ALA A 68 -6.87 12.66 -0.28
N PHE A 69 -6.86 11.59 -1.08
CA PHE A 69 -5.65 10.97 -1.63
C PHE A 69 -5.79 10.71 -3.14
N PRO A 70 -4.69 10.76 -3.92
CA PRO A 70 -4.70 10.25 -5.28
C PRO A 70 -5.07 8.75 -5.30
N PRO A 71 -5.85 8.28 -6.29
CA PRO A 71 -6.03 6.85 -6.51
C PRO A 71 -4.69 6.20 -6.85
N GLY A 72 -4.33 5.13 -6.15
CA GLY A 72 -2.97 4.63 -6.24
C GLY A 72 -2.63 3.49 -5.28
N VAL A 73 -1.36 3.14 -5.29
CA VAL A 73 -0.75 2.18 -4.37
C VAL A 73 0.45 2.82 -3.70
N THR A 74 0.48 2.79 -2.37
CA THR A 74 1.65 3.18 -1.56
C THR A 74 2.21 1.92 -0.90
N ILE A 75 3.51 1.70 -1.04
CA ILE A 75 4.25 0.61 -0.42
C ILE A 75 5.17 1.23 0.63
N LYS A 76 5.14 0.70 1.85
CA LYS A 76 5.99 1.16 2.95
C LYS A 76 6.80 -0.01 3.48
N ASP A 77 8.10 0.21 3.64
CA ASP A 77 8.97 -0.69 4.38
C ASP A 77 8.77 -0.47 5.89
N PHE A 78 8.50 -1.55 6.60
CA PHE A 78 8.32 -1.56 8.06
C PHE A 78 9.43 -2.31 8.79
N GLN A 79 10.41 -2.86 8.05
CA GLN A 79 11.62 -3.43 8.63
C GLN A 79 12.64 -2.33 8.94
N SER A 80 13.33 -2.50 10.07
CA SER A 80 14.46 -1.68 10.47
C SER A 80 15.34 -2.48 11.43
N ASP A 81 16.48 -1.90 11.84
CA ASP A 81 17.37 -2.53 12.82
C ASP A 81 16.69 -2.85 14.16
N VAL A 82 15.59 -2.15 14.48
CA VAL A 82 14.83 -2.30 15.73
C VAL A 82 13.44 -2.91 15.55
N SER A 83 12.98 -3.12 14.31
CA SER A 83 11.64 -3.62 13.99
C SER A 83 11.69 -4.71 12.92
N GLN A 84 11.09 -5.86 13.21
CA GLN A 84 10.93 -6.95 12.24
C GLN A 84 9.69 -6.79 11.34
N GLY A 85 9.05 -5.62 11.35
CA GLY A 85 7.86 -5.33 10.55
C GLY A 85 6.62 -4.98 11.37
N TYR A 86 5.55 -4.64 10.65
CA TYR A 86 4.25 -4.27 11.19
C TYR A 86 3.59 -5.49 11.86
N PRO A 87 3.14 -5.42 13.14
CA PRO A 87 2.50 -6.54 13.81
C PRO A 87 1.26 -7.05 13.08
N ASN A 88 1.12 -8.36 12.93
CA ASN A 88 -0.10 -8.93 12.40
C ASN A 88 -1.26 -8.70 13.41
N PRO A 89 -2.36 -8.04 13.02
CA PRO A 89 -3.46 -7.74 13.94
C PRO A 89 -4.25 -9.00 14.34
N LYS A 90 -4.13 -10.10 13.58
CA LYS A 90 -4.78 -11.37 13.89
C LYS A 90 -4.00 -12.09 15.00
N PRO A 91 -4.60 -12.37 16.17
CA PRO A 91 -3.93 -13.15 17.22
C PRO A 91 -3.46 -14.50 16.69
N GLY A 92 -2.16 -14.82 16.88
CA GLY A 92 -1.54 -16.03 16.35
C GLY A 92 -1.43 -16.09 14.82
N GLY A 93 -1.68 -14.98 14.11
CA GLY A 93 -1.58 -14.88 12.66
C GLY A 93 -0.15 -15.13 12.16
N GLN A 94 -0.05 -15.70 10.96
CA GLN A 94 1.21 -15.91 10.26
C GLN A 94 1.24 -15.09 8.95
N PRO A 95 2.34 -14.37 8.66
CA PRO A 95 3.49 -14.16 9.54
C PRO A 95 3.08 -13.32 10.77
N ALA A 96 3.84 -13.42 11.86
CA ALA A 96 3.58 -12.62 13.06
C ALA A 96 3.79 -11.11 12.83
N ARG A 97 4.63 -10.76 11.86
CA ARG A 97 4.91 -9.40 11.41
C ARG A 97 5.02 -9.35 9.89
N PHE A 98 4.55 -8.25 9.31
CA PHE A 98 4.66 -7.98 7.89
C PHE A 98 5.84 -7.04 7.64
N PRO A 99 6.88 -7.47 6.90
CA PRO A 99 7.98 -6.60 6.53
C PRO A 99 7.51 -5.36 5.75
N THR A 100 6.45 -5.49 4.96
CA THR A 100 5.92 -4.41 4.14
C THR A 100 4.42 -4.23 4.32
N ILE A 101 3.97 -2.99 4.15
CA ILE A 101 2.57 -2.61 4.14
C ILE A 101 2.22 -1.99 2.79
N ILE A 102 1.06 -2.37 2.27
CA ILE A 102 0.48 -1.86 1.03
C ILE A 102 -0.77 -1.07 1.40
N GLN A 103 -0.81 0.20 1.04
CA GLN A 103 -2.02 1.01 1.05
C GLN A 103 -2.55 1.11 -0.37
N ILE A 104 -3.84 0.83 -0.55
CA ILE A 104 -4.52 0.95 -1.84
C ILE A 104 -5.66 1.95 -1.72
N VAL A 105 -5.64 2.96 -2.59
CA VAL A 105 -6.75 3.89 -2.81
C VAL A 105 -7.39 3.51 -4.16
N PRO A 106 -8.59 2.92 -4.19
CA PRO A 106 -9.22 2.51 -5.44
C PRO A 106 -9.52 3.70 -6.35
N VAL A 107 -9.47 3.47 -7.66
CA VAL A 107 -10.02 4.39 -8.65
C VAL A 107 -11.55 4.37 -8.51
N THR A 108 -12.12 5.46 -8.00
CA THR A 108 -13.57 5.67 -7.94
C THR A 108 -14.03 6.40 -9.19
N GLU A 109 -13.87 5.79 -10.36
CA GLU A 109 -14.65 6.25 -11.52
C GLU A 109 -16.07 5.74 -11.32
N ARG A 110 -17.03 6.66 -11.13
CA ARG A 110 -18.44 6.30 -11.34
C ARG A 110 -18.59 6.02 -12.84
N PRO A 111 -19.25 4.91 -13.24
CA PRO A 111 -19.76 4.74 -14.59
C PRO A 111 -20.62 5.94 -15.02
#